data_AF-A0A317DV23-F1
#
_entry.id   AF-A0A317DV23-F1
#
_cell.length_a   1.000
_cell.length_b   1.000
_cell.length_c   1.000
_cell.angle_alpha   90.00
_cell.angle_beta   90.00
_cell.angle_gamma   90.00
#
_symmetry.space_group_name_H-M   'P 1'
#
loop_
_entity.id
_entity.type
_entity.pdbx_description
1 polymer ?
#
loop_
_entity_poly.entity_id
_entity_poly.type
_entity_poly.pdbx_seq_one_letter_code
_entity_poly.pdbx_strand_id
1 'polypeptide(L)'
;MVTHRGRWTLRDRAEDVLRAVPVTVAPGTAALTVRLDYLRDAGVLDLGCVGPAGFRGWSGGARDGYTITADWATPGYLPGELEPGEWQVLLRLHRVPPEGLDFEVTATTSSTPA
;
A
#
# COMPACT_ATOMS: atom_id res chain seq x y z
N MET A 1 -2.66 -9.48 -10.37
CA MET A 1 -2.99 -9.38 -8.93
C MET A 1 -1.86 -10.01 -8.14
N VAL A 2 -1.37 -9.32 -7.13
CA VAL A 2 -0.31 -9.77 -6.21
C VAL A 2 -0.82 -9.62 -4.78
N THR A 3 -0.51 -10.57 -3.91
CA THR A 3 -0.93 -10.56 -2.51
C THR A 3 0.27 -10.80 -1.60
N HIS A 4 0.44 -9.93 -0.60
CA HIS A 4 1.44 -10.06 0.46
C HIS A 4 0.73 -10.30 1.78
N ARG A 5 1.14 -11.32 2.52
CA ARG A 5 0.59 -11.67 3.83
C ARG A 5 1.71 -11.86 4.83
N GLY A 6 1.43 -11.58 6.08
CA GLY A 6 2.36 -11.83 7.17
C GLY A 6 1.81 -11.39 8.51
N ARG A 7 2.68 -11.37 9.51
CA ARG A 7 2.39 -10.89 10.86
C ARG A 7 3.44 -9.87 11.26
N TRP A 8 3.01 -8.67 11.60
CA TRP A 8 3.87 -7.66 12.19
C TRP A 8 3.98 -7.85 13.70
N THR A 9 5.19 -7.68 14.24
CA THR A 9 5.47 -7.78 15.66
C THR A 9 5.93 -6.43 16.23
N LEU A 10 5.97 -6.32 17.56
CA LEU A 10 6.59 -5.17 18.23
C LEU A 10 8.07 -4.99 17.85
N ARG A 11 8.78 -6.09 17.59
CA ARG A 11 10.17 -6.06 17.13
C ARG A 11 10.25 -5.44 15.74
N ASP A 12 9.40 -5.87 14.81
CA ASP A 12 9.38 -5.30 13.46
C ASP A 12 9.14 -3.79 13.54
N ARG A 13 8.17 -3.35 14.34
CA ARG A 13 7.89 -1.92 14.55
C ARG A 13 9.07 -1.16 15.17
N ALA A 14 9.79 -1.77 16.12
CA ALA A 14 10.92 -1.14 16.79
C ALA A 14 12.15 -1.01 15.88
N GLU A 15 12.35 -1.98 14.99
CA GLU A 15 13.42 -1.95 13.98
C GLU A 15 13.13 -0.92 12.90
N ASP A 16 11.91 -0.93 12.34
CA ASP A 16 11.46 0.08 11.39
C ASP A 16 9.92 0.22 11.44
N VAL A 17 9.46 1.43 11.73
CA VAL A 17 8.04 1.74 11.77
C VAL A 17 7.42 1.79 10.37
N LEU A 18 8.21 1.96 9.31
CA LEU A 18 7.76 2.04 7.93
C LEU A 18 8.23 0.82 7.14
N ARG A 19 7.30 -0.09 6.83
CA ARG A 19 7.60 -1.30 6.07
C ARG A 19 7.16 -1.15 4.63
N ALA A 20 7.96 -1.63 3.69
CA ALA A 20 7.64 -1.61 2.27
C ALA A 20 7.33 -3.03 1.78
N VAL A 21 6.29 -3.16 0.96
CA VAL A 21 6.00 -4.38 0.22
C VAL A 21 5.98 -4.08 -1.29
N PRO A 22 6.71 -4.84 -2.11
CA PRO A 22 6.92 -4.52 -3.52
C PRO A 22 5.74 -4.96 -4.38
N VAL A 23 5.36 -4.13 -5.36
CA VAL A 23 4.35 -4.44 -6.37
C VAL A 23 4.90 -4.12 -7.75
N THR A 24 4.84 -5.09 -8.66
CA THR A 24 5.26 -4.88 -10.04
C THR A 24 4.13 -4.25 -10.86
N VAL A 25 4.41 -3.10 -11.47
CA VAL A 25 3.55 -2.44 -12.45
C VAL A 25 4.12 -2.70 -13.85
N ALA A 26 3.37 -3.43 -14.68
CA ALA A 26 3.77 -3.75 -16.03
C ALA A 26 3.55 -2.56 -16.99
N PRO A 27 4.29 -2.47 -18.11
CA PRO A 27 4.01 -1.51 -19.17
C PRO A 27 2.54 -1.56 -19.61
N GLY A 28 1.92 -0.39 -19.79
CA GLY A 28 0.51 -0.28 -20.20
C GLY A 28 -0.51 -0.49 -19.07
N THR A 29 -0.08 -0.49 -17.81
CA THR A 29 -1.02 -0.47 -16.67
C THR A 29 -1.69 0.90 -16.60
N ALA A 30 -3.02 0.94 -16.71
CA ALA A 30 -3.84 2.13 -16.62
C ALA A 30 -4.32 2.44 -15.19
N ALA A 31 -4.39 1.43 -14.33
CA ALA A 31 -4.78 1.60 -12.92
C ALA A 31 -4.05 0.63 -11.99
N LEU A 32 -3.64 1.14 -10.83
CA LEU A 32 -3.16 0.36 -9.69
C LEU A 32 -4.13 0.57 -8.53
N THR A 33 -4.74 -0.52 -8.07
CA THR A 33 -5.59 -0.54 -6.87
C THR A 33 -4.96 -1.40 -5.80
N VAL A 34 -4.83 -0.87 -4.60
CA VAL A 34 -4.28 -1.56 -3.44
C VAL A 34 -5.32 -1.62 -2.33
N ARG A 35 -5.43 -2.79 -1.69
CA ARG A 35 -6.27 -3.02 -0.51
C ARG A 35 -5.41 -3.57 0.63
N LEU A 36 -5.76 -3.18 1.84
CA LEU A 36 -5.15 -3.60 3.10
C LEU A 36 -6.23 -4.16 4.02
N ASP A 37 -6.08 -5.42 4.39
CA ASP A 37 -6.91 -6.11 5.37
C ASP A 37 -6.09 -6.45 6.61
N TYR A 38 -6.67 -6.21 7.78
CA TYR A 38 -6.16 -6.58 9.10
C TYR A 38 -7.24 -6.34 10.16
N LEU A 39 -7.08 -6.94 11.34
CA LEU A 39 -7.98 -6.72 12.47
C LEU A 39 -7.79 -5.32 13.07
N ARG A 40 -8.61 -4.35 12.65
CA ARG A 40 -8.53 -2.93 13.05
C ARG A 40 -8.71 -2.67 14.54
N ASP A 41 -9.42 -3.55 15.24
CA ASP A 41 -9.59 -3.43 16.69
C ASP A 41 -8.30 -3.76 17.45
N ALA A 42 -7.43 -4.60 16.88
CA ALA A 42 -6.18 -5.04 17.52
C ALA A 42 -5.00 -4.08 17.27
N GLY A 43 -4.97 -3.38 16.13
CA GLY A 43 -3.81 -2.61 15.68
C GLY A 43 -4.17 -1.40 14.84
N VAL A 44 -3.17 -0.64 14.40
CA VAL A 44 -3.34 0.47 13.46
C VAL A 44 -2.19 0.43 12.46
N LEU A 45 -2.55 0.28 11.19
CA LEU A 45 -1.66 0.36 10.04
C LEU A 45 -2.13 1.47 9.11
N ASP A 46 -1.19 2.28 8.61
CA ASP A 46 -1.45 3.29 7.57
C ASP A 46 -0.84 2.85 6.24
N LEU A 47 -1.50 3.21 5.13
CA LEU A 47 -1.04 2.93 3.77
C LEU A 47 -0.31 4.13 3.17
N GLY A 48 0.76 3.85 2.42
CA GLY A 48 1.41 4.81 1.54
C GLY A 48 1.85 4.16 0.24
N CYS A 49 2.36 4.98 -0.68
CA CYS A 49 2.81 4.50 -1.98
C CYS A 49 4.00 5.32 -2.50
N VAL A 50 5.01 4.61 -3.02
CA VAL A 50 6.14 5.17 -3.75
C VAL A 50 6.27 4.41 -5.06
N GLY A 51 6.27 5.14 -6.18
CA GLY A 51 6.59 4.60 -7.50
C GLY A 51 8.06 4.86 -7.88
N PRO A 52 8.48 4.43 -9.09
CA PRO A 52 9.83 4.66 -9.60
C PRO A 52 10.25 6.14 -9.62
N ALA A 53 9.31 7.05 -9.86
CA ALA A 53 9.54 8.50 -9.86
C ALA A 53 9.45 9.13 -8.46
N GLY A 54 9.22 8.33 -7.41
CA GLY A 54 9.15 8.80 -6.03
C GLY A 54 7.75 8.70 -5.42
N PHE A 55 7.50 9.55 -4.42
CA PHE A 55 6.29 9.49 -3.60
C PHE A 55 5.00 9.66 -4.42
N ARG A 56 4.01 8.79 -4.20
CA ARG A 56 2.70 8.83 -4.87
C ARG A 56 1.53 9.06 -3.93
N GLY A 57 1.73 8.98 -2.61
CA GLY A 57 0.68 9.36 -1.68
C GLY A 57 0.67 8.61 -0.36
N TRP A 58 -0.24 9.04 0.49
CA TRP A 58 -0.44 8.50 1.82
C TRP A 58 -1.92 8.54 2.22
N SER A 59 -2.40 7.43 2.76
CA SER A 59 -3.69 7.33 3.42
C SER A 59 -3.57 7.77 4.87
N GLY A 60 -4.33 8.80 5.28
CA GLY A 60 -4.36 9.30 6.66
C GLY A 60 -5.05 8.37 7.67
N GLY A 61 -4.63 7.10 7.77
CA GLY A 61 -5.07 6.07 8.73
C GLY A 61 -6.51 5.57 8.63
N ALA A 62 -7.41 6.31 7.97
CA ALA A 62 -8.82 5.95 7.88
C ALA A 62 -9.18 5.01 6.72
N ARG A 63 -8.25 4.73 5.78
CA ARG A 63 -8.55 3.98 4.56
C ARG A 63 -7.99 2.56 4.60
N ASP A 64 -8.71 1.64 3.97
CA ASP A 64 -8.34 0.24 3.70
C ASP A 64 -7.83 0.04 2.27
N GLY A 65 -7.71 1.09 1.48
CA GLY A 65 -7.21 0.98 0.12
C GLY A 65 -7.10 2.31 -0.61
N TYR A 66 -6.48 2.25 -1.78
CA TYR A 66 -6.33 3.36 -2.70
C TYR A 66 -6.27 2.87 -4.15
N THR A 67 -6.60 3.78 -5.06
CA THR A 67 -6.45 3.60 -6.51
C THR A 67 -5.71 4.82 -7.09
N ILE A 68 -4.81 4.57 -8.03
CA ILE A 68 -4.09 5.58 -8.81
C ILE A 68 -4.29 5.25 -10.30
N THR A 69 -4.71 6.25 -11.07
CA THR A 69 -4.76 6.26 -12.54
C THR A 69 -3.99 7.49 -13.07
N ALA A 70 -3.93 7.61 -14.39
CA ALA A 70 -3.28 8.75 -15.05
C ALA A 70 -3.90 10.10 -14.70
N ASP A 71 -5.23 10.14 -14.62
CA ASP A 71 -6.05 11.35 -14.52
C ASP A 71 -6.71 11.53 -13.15
N TRP A 72 -6.78 10.47 -12.35
CA TRP A 72 -7.42 10.49 -11.04
C TRP A 72 -6.67 9.63 -10.02
N ALA A 73 -6.77 10.01 -8.75
CA ALA A 73 -6.30 9.18 -7.66
C ALA A 73 -7.19 9.34 -6.42
N THR A 74 -7.19 8.33 -5.57
CA THR A 74 -7.85 8.40 -4.25
C THR A 74 -7.32 9.62 -3.48
N PRO A 75 -8.17 10.44 -2.83
CA PRO A 75 -7.71 11.60 -2.07
C PRO A 75 -6.61 11.24 -1.06
N GLY A 76 -5.48 11.95 -1.14
CA GLY A 76 -4.23 11.62 -0.44
C GLY A 76 -3.15 11.03 -1.34
N TYR A 77 -3.49 10.70 -2.60
CA TYR A 77 -2.58 10.21 -3.63
C TYR A 77 -2.54 11.15 -4.83
N LEU A 78 -1.43 11.09 -5.54
CA LEU A 78 -1.16 11.89 -6.73
C LEU A 78 -1.54 11.07 -7.98
N PRO A 79 -2.41 11.61 -8.85
CA PRO A 79 -2.62 11.03 -10.17
C PRO A 79 -1.37 11.21 -11.03
N GLY A 80 -1.29 10.43 -12.09
CA GLY A 80 -0.24 10.51 -13.10
C GLY A 80 -0.04 9.17 -13.77
N GLU A 81 0.57 9.16 -14.95
CA GLU A 81 0.91 7.92 -15.66
C GLU A 81 1.61 6.94 -14.70
N LEU A 82 1.26 5.66 -14.81
CA LEU A 82 1.84 4.62 -13.97
C LEU A 82 3.15 4.17 -14.60
N GLU A 83 4.28 4.57 -14.01
CA GLU A 83 5.59 4.20 -14.48
C GLU A 83 5.79 2.67 -14.40
N PRO A 84 6.21 2.00 -15.48
CA PRO A 84 6.53 0.59 -15.41
C PRO A 84 7.71 0.34 -14.47
N GLY A 85 7.61 -0.71 -13.66
CA GLY A 85 8.67 -1.09 -12.72
C GLY A 85 8.15 -1.53 -11.36
N GLU A 86 9.05 -1.56 -10.39
CA GLU A 86 8.71 -1.90 -9.02
C GLU A 86 8.24 -0.66 -8.26
N TRP A 87 7.03 -0.76 -7.73
CA TRP A 87 6.43 0.19 -6.81
C TRP A 87 6.49 -0.38 -5.39
N GLN A 88 6.47 0.49 -4.40
CA GLN A 88 6.42 0.10 -2.99
C GLN A 88 5.08 0.54 -2.40
N VAL A 89 4.32 -0.42 -1.88
CA VAL A 89 3.24 -0.12 -0.93
C VAL A 89 3.87 0.01 0.44
N LEU A 90 3.65 1.15 1.08
CA LEU A 90 4.18 1.43 2.40
C LEU A 90 3.13 1.09 3.46
N LEU A 91 3.56 0.44 4.52
CA LEU A 91 2.79 0.12 5.71
C LEU A 91 3.46 0.78 6.91
N ARG A 92 2.85 1.82 7.47
CA ARG A 92 3.31 2.35 8.76
C ARG A 92 2.70 1.54 9.88
N LEU A 93 3.55 0.94 10.70
CA LEU A 93 3.19 0.17 11.88
C LEU A 93 2.84 1.12 13.05
N HIS A 94 1.78 1.93 12.91
CA HIS A 94 1.41 2.95 13.89
C HIS A 94 1.21 2.35 15.29
N ARG A 95 0.40 1.28 15.37
CA ARG A 95 0.19 0.46 16.58
C ARG A 95 0.18 -1.02 16.23
N VAL A 96 1.05 -1.78 16.87
CA VAL A 96 1.09 -3.25 16.80
C VAL A 96 0.91 -3.79 18.23
N PRO A 97 0.00 -4.73 18.48
CA PRO A 97 -0.20 -5.28 19.81
C PRO A 97 0.91 -6.29 20.18
N PRO A 98 1.10 -6.64 21.46
CA PRO A 98 2.14 -7.56 21.91
C PRO A 98 2.09 -8.94 21.25
N GLU A 99 0.90 -9.45 20.96
CA GLU A 99 0.66 -10.70 20.24
C GLU A 99 0.99 -10.59 18.75
N GLY A 100 1.19 -9.39 18.20
CA GLY A 100 1.41 -9.14 16.77
C GLY A 100 0.12 -8.97 15.98
N LEU A 101 0.25 -8.51 14.74
CA LEU A 101 -0.86 -8.13 13.87
C LEU A 101 -0.71 -8.80 12.51
N ASP A 102 -1.62 -9.73 12.21
CA ASP A 102 -1.72 -10.32 10.88
C ASP A 102 -2.24 -9.27 9.89
N PHE A 103 -1.68 -9.28 8.68
CA PHE A 103 -2.06 -8.36 7.62
C PHE A 103 -2.08 -9.04 6.25
N GLU A 104 -2.87 -8.45 5.35
CA GLU A 104 -2.85 -8.76 3.93
C GLU A 104 -2.86 -7.46 3.10
N VAL A 105 -1.91 -7.33 2.18
CA VAL A 105 -1.94 -6.32 1.12
C VAL A 105 -2.23 -7.02 -0.20
N THR A 106 -3.28 -6.58 -0.89
CA THR A 106 -3.61 -7.05 -2.23
C THR A 106 -3.49 -5.90 -3.23
N ALA A 107 -2.69 -6.09 -4.26
CA ALA A 107 -2.49 -5.15 -5.35
C ALA A 107 -3.04 -5.71 -6.68
N THR A 108 -3.87 -4.92 -7.34
CA THR A 108 -4.50 -5.24 -8.62
C THR A 108 -4.13 -4.18 -9.64
N THR A 109 -3.59 -4.63 -10.76
CA THR A 109 -3.30 -3.81 -11.93
C THR A 109 -4.36 -4.07 -13.01
N SER A 110 -4.71 -3.03 -13.76
CA SER A 110 -5.63 -3.09 -14.90
C SER A 110 -5.03 -2.34 -16.09
N SER A 111 -5.25 -2.83 -17.30
CA SER A 111 -4.91 -2.13 -18.56
C SER A 111 -6.01 -1.15 -19.01
N THR A 112 -7.14 -1.11 -18.30
CA THR A 112 -8.24 -0.17 -18.55
C THR A 112 -8.39 0.77 -17.35
N PRO A 113 -8.65 2.08 -17.56
CA PRO A 113 -9.00 3.00 -16.48
C PRO A 113 -10.22 2.49 -15.70
N ALA A 114 -10.27 2.78 -14.40
CA ALA A 114 -11.37 2.41 -13.51
C ALA A 114 -12.60 3.30 -13.70
#